data_AF-A0A540X3H5-F1
#
_entry.id   AF-A0A540X3H5-F1
#
_cell.length_a   1.000
_cell.length_b   1.000
_cell.length_c   1.000
_cell.angle_alpha   90.00
_cell.angle_beta   90.00
_cell.angle_gamma   90.00
#
_symmetry.space_group_name_H-M   'P 1'
#
loop_
_entity.id
_entity.type
_entity.pdbx_description
1 polymer ?
#
loop_
_entity_poly.entity_id
_entity_poly.type
_entity_poly.pdbx_seq_one_letter_code
_entity_poly.pdbx_strand_id
1 'polypeptide(L)'
;MTLNEAQQSICHRAGAEFSPLPAGTRVAIARNLRSGAMPIYGVRYSTQPGGVGWFFWAGEGELSTDVDYFQALHVEHLEEWCPLVLPYLALPPGWRFLTDGEVDDVWFDQAVLDRPIP
;
A
#
# COMPACT_ATOMS: atom_id res chain seq x y z
N MET A 1 -13.89 10.02 -12.15
CA MET A 1 -13.27 10.26 -10.84
C MET A 1 -11.78 10.36 -11.05
N THR A 2 -11.14 11.41 -10.56
CA THR A 2 -9.68 11.59 -10.61
C THR A 2 -9.02 10.74 -9.52
N LEU A 3 -7.71 10.47 -9.64
CA LEU A 3 -6.97 9.73 -8.62
C LEU A 3 -7.04 10.42 -7.24
N ASN A 4 -6.98 11.74 -7.21
CA ASN A 4 -7.07 12.52 -5.98
C ASN A 4 -8.45 12.36 -5.32
N GLU A 5 -9.54 12.42 -6.10
CA GLU A 5 -10.90 12.18 -5.59
C GLU A 5 -11.05 10.76 -5.03
N ALA A 6 -10.49 9.75 -5.70
CA ALA A 6 -10.52 8.37 -5.23
C ALA A 6 -9.76 8.23 -3.89
N GLN A 7 -8.57 8.82 -3.78
CA GLN A 7 -7.77 8.80 -2.56
C GLN A 7 -8.47 9.48 -1.38
N GLN A 8 -9.09 10.65 -1.61
CA GLN A 8 -9.87 11.34 -0.59
C GLN A 8 -11.10 10.50 -0.17
N SER A 9 -11.76 9.85 -1.12
CA SER A 9 -12.91 8.99 -0.84
C SER A 9 -12.52 7.80 0.06
N ILE A 10 -11.42 7.11 -0.23
CA ILE A 10 -10.93 6.00 0.61
C ILE A 10 -10.62 6.49 2.02
N CYS A 11 -9.87 7.59 2.16
CA CYS A 11 -9.55 8.14 3.48
C CYS A 11 -10.83 8.50 4.26
N HIS A 12 -11.80 9.13 3.59
CA HIS A 12 -13.07 9.50 4.21
C HIS A 12 -13.88 8.28 4.67
N ARG A 13 -14.03 7.25 3.82
CA ARG A 13 -14.75 6.01 4.17
C ARG A 13 -14.08 5.28 5.34
N ALA A 14 -12.75 5.31 5.37
CA ALA A 14 -11.96 4.70 6.44
C ALA A 14 -11.94 5.54 7.73
N GLY A 15 -12.34 6.82 7.68
CA GLY A 15 -12.16 7.76 8.80
C GLY A 15 -10.68 8.14 9.04
N ALA A 16 -9.84 7.99 8.03
CA ALA A 16 -8.41 8.28 8.07
C ALA A 16 -8.11 9.74 7.68
N GLU A 17 -7.01 10.28 8.20
CA GLU A 17 -6.46 11.55 7.72
C GLU A 17 -5.91 11.39 6.30
N PHE A 18 -6.14 12.38 5.44
CA PHE A 18 -5.60 12.39 4.08
C PHE A 18 -4.10 12.69 4.10
N SER A 19 -3.26 11.69 3.81
CA SER A 19 -1.81 11.76 3.86
C SER A 19 -1.17 11.30 2.54
N PRO A 20 -1.22 12.12 1.47
CA PRO A 20 -0.69 11.74 0.17
C PRO A 20 0.83 11.53 0.22
N LEU A 21 1.35 10.65 -0.64
CA LEU A 21 2.79 10.47 -0.78
C LEU A 21 3.41 11.67 -1.53
N PRO A 22 4.57 12.17 -1.07
CA PRO A 22 5.37 13.09 -1.87
C PRO A 22 5.78 12.46 -3.20
N ALA A 23 5.96 13.30 -4.23
CA ALA A 23 6.54 12.86 -5.50
C ALA A 23 7.93 12.23 -5.31
N GLY A 24 8.30 11.28 -6.17
CA GLY A 24 9.58 10.57 -6.08
C GLY A 24 9.69 9.52 -4.96
N THR A 25 8.63 9.32 -4.16
CA THR A 25 8.61 8.26 -3.13
C THR A 25 8.67 6.88 -3.78
N ARG A 26 9.28 5.93 -3.06
CA ARG A 26 9.35 4.52 -3.44
C ARG A 26 8.43 3.67 -2.58
N VAL A 27 7.93 2.58 -3.15
CA VAL A 27 7.10 1.56 -2.53
C VAL A 27 7.79 0.20 -2.65
N ALA A 28 7.55 -0.70 -1.71
CA ALA A 28 7.99 -2.08 -1.77
C ALA A 28 6.88 -2.93 -2.40
N ILE A 29 7.20 -3.64 -3.46
CA ILE A 29 6.26 -4.50 -4.17
C ILE A 29 6.80 -5.93 -4.20
N ALA A 30 5.94 -6.89 -3.86
CA ALA A 30 6.27 -8.30 -3.96
C ALA A 30 6.29 -8.75 -5.43
N ARG A 31 7.15 -9.73 -5.74
CA ARG A 31 7.23 -10.33 -7.10
C ARG A 31 5.90 -10.88 -7.61
N ASN A 32 5.05 -11.39 -6.71
CA ASN A 32 3.80 -12.02 -7.08
C ASN A 32 2.68 -11.03 -7.44
N LEU A 33 2.82 -9.73 -7.18
CA LEU A 33 1.88 -8.72 -7.72
C LEU A 33 1.79 -8.76 -9.24
N ARG A 34 2.92 -9.00 -9.93
CA ARG A 34 2.93 -9.12 -11.39
C ARG A 34 2.25 -10.38 -11.92
N SER A 35 2.06 -11.39 -11.07
CA SER A 35 1.48 -12.67 -11.49
C SER A 35 -0.05 -12.62 -11.61
N GLY A 36 -0.69 -11.51 -11.21
CA GLY A 36 -2.15 -11.39 -11.17
C GLY A 36 -2.78 -12.16 -10.02
N ALA A 37 -1.99 -12.57 -9.02
CA ALA A 37 -2.51 -13.16 -7.79
C ALA A 37 -3.42 -12.15 -7.07
N MET A 38 -4.45 -12.65 -6.39
CA MET A 38 -5.44 -11.87 -5.65
C MET A 38 -5.79 -12.60 -4.34
N PRO A 39 -6.26 -11.90 -3.31
CA PRO A 39 -6.43 -10.44 -3.24
C PRO A 39 -5.09 -9.71 -3.04
N ILE A 40 -5.06 -8.39 -3.26
CA ILE A 40 -3.91 -7.52 -3.02
C ILE A 40 -3.98 -6.97 -1.61
N TYR A 41 -2.88 -7.11 -0.87
CA TYR A 41 -2.68 -6.55 0.43
C TYR A 41 -1.75 -5.34 0.34
N GLY A 42 -2.05 -4.31 1.13
CA GLY A 42 -1.16 -3.18 1.35
C GLY A 42 -1.04 -2.84 2.82
N VAL A 43 0.16 -2.43 3.23
CA VAL A 43 0.42 -1.88 4.56
C VAL A 43 1.34 -0.68 4.46
N ARG A 44 1.02 0.38 5.22
CA ARG A 44 1.87 1.57 5.34
C ARG A 44 2.55 1.60 6.70
N TYR A 45 3.86 1.34 6.74
CA TYR A 45 4.67 1.50 7.94
C TYR A 45 5.08 2.97 8.15
N SER A 46 5.39 3.30 9.39
CA SER A 46 6.07 4.56 9.72
C SER A 46 7.52 4.50 9.27
N THR A 47 7.99 5.52 8.57
CA THR A 47 9.35 5.57 8.03
C THR A 47 10.02 6.90 8.33
N GLN A 48 11.36 6.90 8.32
CA GLN A 48 12.11 8.15 8.28
C GLN A 48 11.81 8.91 6.97
N PRO A 49 11.93 10.24 6.95
CA PRO A 49 11.75 11.02 5.74
C PRO A 49 12.54 10.45 4.55
N GLY A 50 11.84 10.12 3.46
CA GLY A 50 12.43 9.49 2.27
C GLY A 50 12.44 7.95 2.26
N GLY A 51 11.97 7.29 3.31
CA GLY A 51 11.86 5.85 3.41
C GLY A 51 10.67 5.25 2.64
N VAL A 52 10.74 3.94 2.37
CA VAL A 52 9.69 3.18 1.69
C VAL A 52 8.56 2.86 2.66
N GLY A 53 7.48 3.64 2.61
CA GLY A 53 6.36 3.49 3.56
C GLY A 53 5.40 2.36 3.23
N TRP A 54 5.15 2.11 1.94
CA TRP A 54 4.17 1.12 1.51
C TRP A 54 4.80 -0.21 1.12
N PHE A 55 4.15 -1.29 1.54
CA PHE A 55 4.48 -2.65 1.14
C PHE A 55 3.23 -3.29 0.54
N PHE A 56 3.37 -3.86 -0.65
CA PHE A 56 2.29 -4.51 -1.38
C PHE A 56 2.65 -5.95 -1.69
N TRP A 57 1.69 -6.86 -1.54
CA TRP A 57 1.79 -8.25 -1.99
C TRP A 57 0.42 -8.77 -2.40
N ALA A 58 0.37 -9.93 -3.04
CA ALA A 58 -0.91 -10.51 -3.46
C ALA A 58 -0.99 -12.03 -3.22
N GLY A 59 -2.21 -12.57 -3.23
CA GLY A 59 -2.47 -14.01 -3.01
C GLY A 59 -2.81 -14.38 -1.57
N GLU A 60 -3.20 -15.63 -1.37
CA GLU A 60 -3.53 -16.17 -0.05
C GLU A 60 -2.26 -16.53 0.72
N GLY A 61 -2.07 -15.97 1.93
CA GLY A 61 -0.97 -16.35 2.82
C GLY A 61 -0.38 -15.18 3.62
N GLU A 62 0.53 -15.52 4.54
CA GLU A 62 1.29 -14.55 5.33
C GLU A 62 2.39 -13.87 4.50
N LEU A 63 2.81 -12.69 4.94
CA LEU A 63 3.93 -11.95 4.37
C LEU A 63 5.18 -12.86 4.33
N SER A 64 5.72 -13.09 3.14
CA SER A 64 6.96 -13.88 3.01
C SER A 64 8.09 -13.24 3.79
N THR A 65 8.86 -14.05 4.52
CA THR A 65 10.07 -13.62 5.23
C THR A 65 11.32 -13.65 4.34
N ASP A 66 11.16 -13.93 3.04
CA ASP A 66 12.25 -13.93 2.08
C ASP A 66 12.72 -12.48 1.81
N VAL A 67 14.02 -12.24 2.05
CA VAL A 67 14.66 -10.93 1.92
C VAL A 67 14.63 -10.38 0.49
N ASP A 68 14.53 -11.26 -0.51
CA ASP A 68 14.45 -10.89 -1.93
C ASP A 68 13.00 -10.85 -2.46
N TYR A 69 12.02 -10.97 -1.57
CA TYR A 69 10.61 -11.01 -1.95
C TYR A 69 10.09 -9.64 -2.42
N PHE A 70 10.53 -8.57 -1.75
CA PHE A 70 10.13 -7.19 -2.05
C PHE A 70 11.18 -6.45 -2.86
N GLN A 71 10.72 -5.68 -3.85
CA GLN A 71 11.55 -4.78 -4.64
C GLN A 71 11.05 -3.36 -4.49
N ALA A 72 11.97 -2.40 -4.38
CA ALA A 72 11.61 -1.00 -4.26
C ALA A 72 11.33 -0.37 -5.63
N LEU A 73 10.08 -0.03 -5.89
CA LEU A 73 9.57 0.61 -7.11
C LEU A 73 9.23 2.08 -6.86
N HIS A 74 9.49 2.97 -7.82
CA HIS A 74 8.99 4.35 -7.75
C HIS A 74 7.48 4.37 -7.93
N VAL A 75 6.78 5.21 -7.16
CA VAL A 75 5.30 5.36 -7.24
C VAL A 75 4.85 5.68 -8.67
N GLU A 76 5.66 6.42 -9.44
CA GLU A 76 5.39 6.77 -10.84
C GLU A 76 5.25 5.55 -11.76
N HIS A 77 5.96 4.45 -11.48
CA HIS A 77 5.84 3.20 -12.23
C HIS A 77 4.75 2.27 -11.65
N LEU A 78 4.15 2.62 -10.51
CA LEU A 78 3.19 1.75 -9.85
C LEU A 78 1.89 1.61 -10.65
N GLU A 79 1.51 2.63 -11.43
CA GLU A 79 0.37 2.56 -12.35
C GLU A 79 0.52 1.45 -13.40
N GLU A 80 1.73 1.24 -13.93
CA GLU A 80 2.02 0.18 -14.89
C GLU A 80 2.06 -1.21 -14.26
N TRP A 81 2.42 -1.30 -12.97
CA TRP A 81 2.56 -2.56 -12.26
C TRP A 81 1.27 -3.05 -11.63
N CYS A 82 0.57 -2.16 -10.93
CA CYS A 82 -0.64 -2.46 -10.19
C CYS A 82 -1.45 -1.17 -9.95
N PRO A 83 -2.29 -0.73 -10.89
CA PRO A 83 -3.05 0.51 -10.74
C PRO A 83 -4.09 0.42 -9.59
N LEU A 84 -4.49 -0.79 -9.20
CA LEU A 84 -5.47 -1.04 -8.14
C LEU A 84 -5.07 -0.49 -6.77
N VAL A 85 -3.76 -0.32 -6.49
CA VAL A 85 -3.31 0.17 -5.18
C VAL A 85 -3.23 1.70 -5.10
N LEU A 86 -3.27 2.40 -6.24
CA LEU A 86 -3.10 3.86 -6.29
C LEU A 86 -4.12 4.63 -5.42
N PRO A 87 -5.41 4.24 -5.36
CA PRO A 87 -6.40 4.91 -4.52
C PRO A 87 -6.09 4.85 -3.01
N TYR A 88 -5.27 3.90 -2.57
CA TYR A 88 -4.99 3.70 -1.14
C TYR A 88 -3.76 4.48 -0.67
N LEU A 89 -2.93 4.99 -1.59
CA LEU A 89 -1.62 5.58 -1.25
C LEU A 89 -1.69 6.80 -0.32
N ALA A 90 -2.86 7.42 -0.19
CA ALA A 90 -3.07 8.55 0.72
C ALA A 90 -3.42 8.14 2.17
N LEU A 91 -3.65 6.85 2.45
CA LEU A 91 -3.87 6.39 3.84
C LEU A 91 -2.60 6.58 4.67
N PRO A 92 -2.66 7.11 5.90
CA PRO A 92 -1.47 7.42 6.69
C PRO A 92 -0.75 6.17 7.21
N PRO A 93 0.45 6.29 7.81
CA PRO A 93 1.11 5.17 8.47
C PRO A 93 0.21 4.48 9.52
N GLY A 94 0.37 3.17 9.68
CA GLY A 94 -0.48 2.35 10.53
C GLY A 94 -1.73 1.79 9.82
N TRP A 95 -1.93 2.11 8.55
CA TRP A 95 -3.09 1.63 7.80
C TRP A 95 -2.78 0.43 6.92
N ARG A 96 -3.78 -0.42 6.78
CA ARG A 96 -3.79 -1.60 5.93
C ARG A 96 -4.98 -1.57 5.01
N PHE A 97 -4.83 -2.24 3.87
CA PHE A 97 -5.97 -2.57 3.03
C PHE A 97 -5.83 -3.98 2.44
N LEU A 98 -6.97 -4.52 2.06
CA LEU A 98 -7.14 -5.73 1.29
C LEU A 98 -8.14 -5.45 0.17
N THR A 99 -7.79 -5.76 -1.08
CA THR A 99 -8.71 -5.55 -2.20
C THR A 99 -8.59 -6.63 -3.26
N ASP A 100 -9.73 -7.04 -3.80
CA ASP A 100 -9.82 -7.89 -4.99
C ASP A 100 -10.19 -7.08 -6.26
N GLY A 101 -10.26 -5.75 -6.16
CA GLY A 101 -10.68 -4.85 -7.22
C GLY A 101 -12.17 -4.52 -7.22
N GLU A 102 -13.00 -5.24 -6.47
CA GLU A 102 -14.44 -4.97 -6.32
C GLU A 102 -14.82 -4.56 -4.90
N VAL A 103 -14.23 -5.23 -3.90
CA VAL A 103 -14.45 -4.97 -2.47
C VAL A 103 -13.12 -4.62 -1.81
N ASP A 104 -13.17 -3.61 -0.94
CA ASP A 104 -12.02 -3.17 -0.17
C ASP A 104 -12.30 -3.22 1.34
N ASP A 105 -11.44 -3.95 2.06
CA ASP A 105 -11.35 -3.85 3.51
C ASP A 105 -10.17 -2.92 3.84
N VAL A 106 -10.46 -1.83 4.55
CA VAL A 106 -9.46 -0.83 4.94
C VAL A 106 -9.55 -0.63 6.45
N TRP A 107 -8.45 -0.79 7.17
CA TRP A 107 -8.44 -0.68 8.63
C TRP A 107 -7.13 -0.14 9.18
N PHE A 108 -7.24 0.45 10.37
CA PHE A 108 -6.09 0.88 11.16
C PHE A 108 -5.55 -0.28 12.00
N ASP A 109 -4.23 -0.45 12.00
CA ASP A 109 -3.51 -1.45 12.76
C ASP A 109 -2.43 -0.75 13.60
N GLN A 110 -2.71 -0.60 14.90
CA GLN A 110 -1.78 0.03 15.85
C GLN A 110 -0.41 -0.67 15.88
N ALA A 111 -0.38 -2.00 15.69
CA ALA A 111 0.88 -2.74 15.69
C ALA A 111 1.77 -2.38 14.49
N VAL A 112 1.18 -1.98 13.35
CA VAL A 112 1.93 -1.48 12.18
C VAL A 112 2.52 -0.10 12.47
N LEU A 113 1.80 0.75 13.19
CA LEU A 113 2.28 2.09 13.52
C LEU A 113 3.46 2.05 14.51
N ASP A 114 3.40 1.14 15.48
CA ASP A 114 4.39 1.04 16.55
C ASP A 114 5.64 0.23 16.16
N ARG A 115 5.57 -0.57 15.08
CA ARG A 115 6.66 -1.47 14.68
C ARG A 115 7.59 -0.82 13.65
N PRO A 116 8.92 -0.93 13.81
CA PRO A 116 9.86 -0.57 12.76
C PRO A 116 9.69 -1.47 11.54
N ILE A 117 9.98 -0.94 10.35
CA ILE A 117 9.90 -1.64 9.07
C ILE A 117 10.59 -3.03 9.19
N PRO A 118 9.91 -4.13 8.81
CA PRO A 118 10.49 -5.48 8.87
C PRO A 118 11.65 -5.70 7.89
#